data_AF-A0A0C4FCF0-F1
#
_entry.id   AF-A0A0C4FCF0-F1
#
_cell.length_a   1.000
_cell.length_b   1.000
_cell.length_c   1.000
_cell.angle_alpha   90.00
_cell.angle_beta   90.00
_cell.angle_gamma   90.00
#
_symmetry.space_group_name_H-M   'P 1'
#
loop_
_entity.id
_entity.type
_entity.pdbx_description
1 polymer ?
#
loop_
_entity_poly.entity_id
_entity_poly.type
_entity_poly.pdbx_seq_one_letter_code
_entity_poly.pdbx_strand_id
1 'polypeptide(L)'
;MKAEVYTSQVSLYIAANPTAFPDDRTKVVFALSYLTGQASSWAQPKMFKACNTSPDAPAVVYQEFTKAFEAMYYDTEKKTTAERAIRQLKQTKSVSEYTHQFTIHTHNTGWE
;
A
#
# COMPACT_ATOMS: atom_id res chain seq x y z
N MET A 1 11.05 3.12 0.86
CA MET A 1 9.91 2.90 1.78
C MET A 1 9.10 1.74 1.24
N LYS A 2 8.91 0.67 2.01
CA LYS A 2 8.06 -0.47 1.62
C LYS A 2 6.67 0.11 1.32
N ALA A 3 6.16 -0.02 0.10
CA ALA A 3 4.96 0.67 -0.36
C ALA A 3 3.75 0.57 0.60
N GLU A 4 3.65 -0.56 1.28
CA GLU A 4 2.70 -0.85 2.36
C GLU A 4 2.75 0.19 3.50
N VAL A 5 3.94 0.56 3.98
CA VAL A 5 4.12 1.55 5.06
C VAL A 5 3.64 2.92 4.60
N TYR A 6 3.90 3.26 3.33
CA TYR A 6 3.45 4.53 2.76
C TYR A 6 1.92 4.59 2.69
N THR A 7 1.28 3.55 2.17
CA THR A 7 -0.18 3.49 2.10
C THR A 7 -0.80 3.56 3.49
N SER A 8 -0.24 2.87 4.48
CA SER A 8 -0.72 2.92 5.87
C SER A 8 -0.61 4.32 6.47
N GLN A 9 0.53 5.01 6.28
CA GLN A 9 0.74 6.36 6.80
C GLN A 9 -0.20 7.38 6.15
N VAL A 10 -0.35 7.34 4.83
CA VAL A 10 -1.27 8.22 4.10
C VAL A 10 -2.72 7.98 4.53
N SER A 11 -3.13 6.72 4.64
CA SER A 11 -4.50 6.36 5.03
C SER A 11 -4.80 6.78 6.46
N LEU A 12 -3.85 6.59 7.37
CA LEU A 12 -3.97 7.04 8.76
C LEU A 12 -4.11 8.57 8.85
N TYR A 13 -3.30 9.31 8.09
CA TYR A 13 -3.37 10.78 8.08
C TYR A 13 -4.70 11.29 7.53
N ILE A 14 -5.20 10.70 6.44
CA ILE A 14 -6.50 11.04 5.86
C ILE A 14 -7.62 10.77 6.87
N ALA A 15 -7.59 9.61 7.53
CA ALA A 15 -8.59 9.23 8.53
C ALA A 15 -8.58 10.16 9.75
N ALA A 16 -7.41 10.64 10.17
CA ALA A 16 -7.27 11.58 11.28
C ALA A 16 -7.73 13.00 10.94
N ASN A 17 -7.82 13.36 9.65
CA ASN A 17 -8.11 14.73 9.19
C ASN A 17 -9.27 14.78 8.18
N PRO A 18 -10.48 14.29 8.53
CA PRO A 18 -11.57 14.14 7.56
C PRO A 18 -12.03 15.45 6.92
N THR A 19 -11.93 16.57 7.64
CA THR A 19 -12.30 17.90 7.12
C THR A 19 -11.31 18.43 6.06
N ALA A 20 -10.05 18.00 6.12
CA ALA A 20 -9.04 18.36 5.12
C ALA A 20 -9.16 17.51 3.83
N PHE A 21 -9.86 16.38 3.90
CA PHE A 21 -10.01 15.42 2.80
C PHE A 21 -11.50 15.08 2.54
N PRO A 22 -12.33 16.08 2.19
CA PRO A 22 -13.77 15.90 2.06
C PRO A 22 -14.19 15.03 0.86
N ASP A 23 -13.30 14.86 -0.13
CA ASP A 23 -13.58 14.13 -1.37
C ASP A 23 -12.40 13.25 -1.79
N ASP A 24 -12.63 12.40 -2.79
CA ASP A 24 -11.60 11.48 -3.27
C ASP A 24 -10.45 12.18 -4.00
N ARG A 25 -10.70 13.35 -4.57
CA ARG A 25 -9.69 14.11 -5.29
C ARG A 25 -8.64 14.65 -4.32
N THR A 26 -9.05 15.28 -3.22
CA THR A 26 -8.15 15.81 -2.19
C THR A 26 -7.29 14.72 -1.58
N LYS A 27 -7.84 13.52 -1.36
CA LYS A 27 -7.09 12.32 -0.93
C LYS A 27 -6.03 11.90 -1.95
N VAL A 28 -6.40 11.81 -3.24
CA VAL A 28 -5.47 11.42 -4.32
C VAL A 28 -4.37 12.46 -4.49
N VAL A 29 -4.70 13.74 -4.52
CA VAL A 29 -3.71 14.83 -4.62
C VAL A 29 -2.71 14.79 -3.46
N PHE A 30 -3.21 14.60 -2.24
CA PHE A 30 -2.35 14.45 -1.06
C PHE A 30 -1.41 13.25 -1.16
N ALA A 31 -1.94 12.07 -1.50
CA ALA A 31 -1.12 10.88 -1.70
C ALA A 31 -0.02 11.14 -2.75
N LEU A 32 -0.40 11.66 -3.92
CA LEU A 32 0.52 11.97 -5.01
C LEU A 32 1.65 12.93 -4.60
N SER A 33 1.38 13.88 -3.69
CA SER A 33 2.36 14.90 -3.26
C SER A 33 3.58 14.33 -2.52
N TYR A 34 3.46 13.14 -1.92
CA TYR A 34 4.55 12.48 -1.18
C TYR A 34 5.31 11.45 -2.03
N LEU A 35 4.89 11.20 -3.27
CA LEU A 35 5.60 10.27 -4.15
C LEU A 35 6.87 10.90 -4.69
N THR A 36 7.97 10.15 -4.63
CA THR A 36 9.29 10.58 -5.12
C THR A 36 9.93 9.50 -5.98
N GLY A 37 10.90 9.87 -6.82
CA GLY A 37 11.66 8.91 -7.65
C GLY A 37 10.76 8.14 -8.62
N GLN A 38 10.98 6.82 -8.75
CA GLN A 38 10.23 5.98 -9.69
C GLN A 38 8.71 5.99 -9.46
N ALA A 39 8.26 6.11 -8.20
CA ALA A 39 6.84 6.21 -7.87
C ALA A 39 6.19 7.49 -8.41
N SER A 40 6.93 8.61 -8.36
CA SER A 40 6.47 9.86 -8.97
C SER A 40 6.38 9.75 -10.49
N SER A 41 7.38 9.15 -11.14
CA SER A 41 7.38 8.95 -12.60
C SER A 41 6.18 8.12 -13.07
N TRP A 42 5.88 7.01 -12.40
CA TRP A 42 4.69 6.19 -12.68
C TRP A 42 3.38 6.96 -12.46
N ALA A 43 3.36 7.86 -11.48
CA ALA A 43 2.18 8.61 -11.09
C ALA A 43 1.89 9.81 -11.99
N GLN A 44 2.81 10.25 -12.87
CA GLN A 44 2.63 11.46 -13.68
C GLN A 44 1.30 11.53 -14.44
N PRO A 45 0.84 10.49 -15.17
CA PRO A 45 -0.47 10.53 -15.83
C PRO A 45 -1.63 10.68 -14.83
N LYS A 46 -1.51 10.07 -13.66
CA LYS A 46 -2.50 10.16 -12.57
C LYS A 46 -2.53 11.56 -11.95
N MET A 47 -1.37 12.22 -11.84
CA MET A 47 -1.27 13.61 -11.40
C MET A 47 -1.99 14.55 -12.35
N PHE A 48 -1.81 14.40 -13.66
CA PHE A 48 -2.54 15.21 -14.64
C PHE A 48 -4.06 15.05 -14.51
N LYS A 49 -4.55 13.82 -14.33
CA LYS A 49 -5.98 13.57 -14.10
C LYS A 49 -6.48 14.19 -12.78
N ALA A 50 -5.73 14.06 -11.69
CA ALA A 50 -6.11 14.57 -10.37
C ALA A 50 -6.05 16.10 -10.27
N CYS A 51 -5.14 16.74 -10.99
CA CYS A 51 -4.99 18.19 -11.02
C CYS A 51 -5.96 18.87 -12.00
N ASN A 52 -6.59 18.13 -12.93
CA ASN A 52 -7.56 18.70 -13.85
C ASN A 52 -8.87 19.09 -13.13
N THR A 53 -9.17 20.39 -13.07
CA THR A 53 -10.40 20.97 -12.47
C THR A 53 -11.50 21.23 -13.50
N SER A 54 -11.32 20.85 -14.76
CA SER A 54 -12.35 21.05 -15.79
C SER A 54 -13.64 20.31 -15.42
N PRO A 55 -14.83 20.88 -15.69
CA PRO A 55 -16.12 20.20 -15.50
C PRO A 55 -16.22 18.87 -16.26
N ASP A 56 -15.52 18.75 -17.39
CA ASP A 56 -15.50 17.55 -18.24
C ASP A 56 -14.42 16.53 -17.84
N ALA A 57 -13.66 16.81 -16.78
CA ALA A 57 -12.59 15.92 -16.33
C ALA A 57 -13.18 14.61 -15.78
N PRO A 58 -12.62 13.44 -16.10
CA PRO A 58 -13.13 12.19 -15.57
C PRO A 58 -12.93 12.14 -14.05
N ALA A 59 -13.94 11.61 -13.35
CA ALA A 59 -13.93 11.49 -11.90
C ALA A 59 -12.66 10.81 -11.38
N VAL A 60 -12.17 11.32 -10.24
CA VAL A 60 -11.02 10.78 -9.51
C VAL A 60 -11.57 9.97 -8.35
N VAL A 61 -11.23 8.68 -8.32
CA VAL A 61 -11.67 7.74 -7.28
C VAL A 61 -10.45 7.30 -6.49
N TYR A 62 -10.47 7.52 -5.17
CA TYR A 62 -9.34 7.23 -4.30
C TYR A 62 -9.05 5.73 -4.25
N GLN A 63 -10.09 4.90 -4.22
CA GLN A 63 -9.96 3.45 -4.23
C GLN A 63 -9.32 2.90 -5.51
N GLU A 64 -9.59 3.51 -6.68
CA GLU A 64 -8.94 3.11 -7.93
C GLU A 64 -7.44 3.44 -7.91
N PHE A 65 -7.09 4.60 -7.33
CA PHE A 65 -5.71 4.99 -7.14
C PHE A 65 -4.97 4.01 -6.22
N THR A 66 -5.52 3.67 -5.05
CA THR A 66 -4.87 2.77 -4.10
C THR A 66 -4.67 1.38 -4.70
N LYS A 67 -5.68 0.82 -5.37
CA LYS A 67 -5.55 -0.47 -6.09
C LYS A 67 -4.45 -0.45 -7.15
N ALA A 68 -4.37 0.62 -7.94
CA ALA A 68 -3.32 0.75 -8.95
C ALA A 68 -1.92 0.87 -8.32
N PHE A 69 -1.81 1.56 -7.19
CA PHE A 69 -0.55 1.71 -6.46
C PHE A 69 -0.11 0.38 -5.84
N GLU A 70 -1.04 -0.33 -5.20
CA GLU A 70 -0.82 -1.67 -4.66
C GLU A 70 -0.33 -2.64 -5.73
N ALA A 71 -1.02 -2.72 -6.86
CA ALA A 71 -0.64 -3.62 -7.95
C ALA A 71 0.75 -3.35 -8.52
N MET A 72 1.24 -2.11 -8.46
CA MET A 72 2.54 -1.71 -9.00
C MET A 72 3.68 -1.85 -7.98
N TYR A 73 3.42 -1.54 -6.71
CA TYR A 73 4.48 -1.36 -5.70
C TYR A 73 4.42 -2.32 -4.52
N TYR A 74 3.35 -3.11 -4.36
CA TYR A 74 3.32 -4.14 -3.32
C TYR A 74 4.08 -5.38 -3.78
N ASP A 75 4.67 -6.06 -2.81
CA ASP A 75 5.33 -7.33 -3.05
C ASP A 75 4.26 -8.42 -3.23
N THR A 76 3.94 -8.73 -4.49
CA THR A 76 2.97 -9.77 -4.84
C THR A 76 3.49 -11.18 -4.53
N GLU A 77 4.80 -11.36 -4.39
CA GLU A 77 5.43 -12.62 -4.00
C GLU A 77 5.54 -12.80 -2.49
N LYS A 78 5.24 -11.77 -1.69
CA LYS A 78 5.29 -11.82 -0.22
C LYS A 78 4.50 -12.99 0.34
N LYS A 79 3.28 -13.22 -0.17
CA LYS A 79 2.43 -14.33 0.23
C LYS A 79 3.02 -15.69 -0.14
N THR A 80 3.39 -15.88 -1.40
CA THR A 80 3.92 -17.17 -1.89
C THR A 80 5.27 -17.50 -1.23
N THR A 81 6.09 -16.49 -0.97
CA THR A 81 7.35 -16.60 -0.22
C THR A 81 7.09 -16.97 1.24
N ALA A 82 6.12 -16.33 1.89
CA ALA A 82 5.74 -16.67 3.27
C ALA A 82 5.17 -18.09 3.38
N GLU A 83 4.32 -18.53 2.44
CA GLU A 83 3.81 -19.90 2.39
C GLU A 83 4.94 -20.92 2.21
N ARG A 84 5.90 -20.63 1.31
CA ARG A 84 7.09 -21.47 1.13
C ARG A 84 7.93 -21.52 2.40
N ALA A 85 8.11 -20.39 3.07
CA ALA A 85 8.85 -20.29 4.32
C ALA A 85 8.19 -21.12 5.44
N ILE A 86 6.86 -21.05 5.59
CA ILE A 86 6.12 -21.89 6.56
C ILE A 86 6.32 -23.38 6.24
N ARG A 87 6.20 -23.79 4.96
CA ARG A 87 6.40 -25.20 4.55
C ARG A 87 7.82 -25.71 4.84
N GLN A 88 8.81 -24.82 4.81
CA GLN A 88 10.21 -25.15 5.07
C GLN A 88 10.61 -24.96 6.54
N LEU A 89 9.79 -24.28 7.35
CA LEU A 89 10.09 -23.94 8.73
C LEU A 89 10.15 -25.21 9.58
N LYS A 90 11.32 -25.49 10.15
CA LYS A 90 11.55 -26.59 11.09
C LYS A 90 12.07 -26.02 12.39
N GLN A 91 11.60 -26.57 13.51
CA GLN A 91 12.16 -26.22 14.81
C GLN A 91 13.57 -26.83 14.94
N THR A 92 14.59 -26.00 14.72
CA THR A 92 16.01 -26.39 14.88
C THR A 92 16.63 -25.82 16.16
N LYS A 93 15.95 -24.88 16.81
CA LYS A 93 16.36 -24.21 18.06
C LYS A 93 15.22 -24.25 19.10
N SER A 94 15.05 -23.19 19.88
CA SER A 94 14.00 -23.05 20.89
C SER A 94 12.60 -22.98 20.26
N VAL A 95 11.59 -23.41 21.03
CA VAL A 95 10.18 -23.25 20.67
C VAL A 95 9.85 -21.77 20.47
N SER A 96 10.36 -20.87 21.32
CA SER A 96 10.10 -19.44 21.22
C SER A 96 10.56 -18.84 19.89
N GLU A 97 11.73 -19.25 19.38
CA GLU A 97 12.26 -18.73 18.12
C GLU A 97 11.48 -19.30 16.92
N TYR A 98 11.09 -20.57 16.98
CA TYR A 98 10.19 -21.17 15.99
C TYR A 98 8.84 -20.45 15.95
N THR A 99 8.19 -20.25 17.11
CA THR A 99 6.89 -19.57 17.20
C THR A 99 6.98 -18.15 16.65
N HIS A 100 8.05 -17.42 16.98
CA HIS A 100 8.25 -16.07 16.45
C HIS A 100 8.35 -16.04 14.91
N GLN A 101 9.16 -16.92 14.30
CA GLN A 101 9.28 -17.02 12.84
C GLN A 101 7.97 -17.46 12.20
N PHE A 102 7.27 -18.43 12.80
CA PHE A 102 5.96 -18.88 12.33
C PHE A 102 4.96 -17.72 12.30
N THR A 103 4.84 -16.95 13.39
CA THR A 103 3.94 -15.78 13.47
C THR A 103 4.25 -14.73 12.40
N ILE A 104 5.53 -14.42 12.16
CA ILE A 104 5.92 -13.47 11.10
C ILE A 104 5.46 -13.96 9.72
N HIS A 105 5.68 -15.24 9.41
CA HIS A 105 5.28 -15.77 8.11
C HIS A 105 3.77 -15.86 7.97
N THR A 106 3.03 -16.29 9.00
CA THR A 106 1.55 -16.37 8.98
C THR A 106 0.89 -15.00 8.78
N HIS A 107 1.41 -13.95 9.42
CA HIS A 107 0.96 -12.58 9.17
C HIS A 107 1.16 -12.20 7.68
N ASN A 108 2.28 -12.62 7.08
CA ASN A 108 2.59 -12.31 5.68
C ASN A 108 1.83 -13.19 4.66
N THR A 109 1.20 -14.30 5.07
CA THR A 109 0.31 -15.08 4.20
C THR A 109 -1.14 -14.56 4.20
N GLY A 110 -1.51 -13.77 5.20
CA GLY A 110 -2.89 -13.33 5.45
C GLY A 110 -3.79 -14.48 5.91
N TRP A 111 -3.24 -15.47 6.62
CA TRP A 111 -3.96 -16.64 7.15
C TRP A 111 -4.37 -16.50 8.62
N GLU A 112 -4.33 -15.28 9.18
CA GLU A 112 -4.81 -14.99 10.54
C GLU A 112 -6.31 -15.27 10.69
#